data_AF-A0A659UG96-F1
#
_entry.id   AF-A0A659UG96-F1
#
_cell.length_a   1.000
_cell.length_b   1.000
_cell.length_c   1.000
_cell.angle_alpha   90.00
_cell.angle_beta   90.00
_cell.angle_gamma   90.00
#
_symmetry.space_group_name_H-M   'P 1'
#
loop_
_entity.id
_entity.type
_entity.pdbx_description
1 polymer ?
#
loop_
_entity_poly.entity_id
_entity_poly.type
_entity_poly.pdbx_seq_one_letter_code
_entity_poly.pdbx_strand_id
1 'polypeptide(L)'
;RATPDQLRKEAHVMEDGLFENWIRSAAAVVRPRGGLAVIARPEQLGSILDAISGRFGEAEMLAVHPRPDAAAIRIVVRAALGARGKLAIRPPLMLHARSGNGPDERSEMITNGLASLFGD
;
A
#
# COMPACT_ATOMS: atom_id res chain seq x y z
N ARG A 1 -13.66 15.23 -10.33
CA ARG A 1 -14.77 15.39 -11.31
C ARG A 1 -15.21 13.99 -11.69
N ALA A 2 -16.42 13.57 -11.30
CA ALA A 2 -16.93 12.23 -11.63
C ALA A 2 -17.22 12.13 -13.13
N THR A 3 -16.78 11.04 -13.74
CA THR A 3 -16.95 10.77 -15.17
C THR A 3 -18.43 10.45 -15.48
N PRO A 4 -19.00 10.88 -16.62
CA PRO A 4 -20.40 10.61 -16.98
C PRO A 4 -20.72 9.14 -17.26
N ASP A 5 -19.68 8.33 -17.42
CA ASP A 5 -19.74 6.91 -17.73
C ASP A 5 -20.08 6.11 -16.45
N GLN A 6 -21.25 5.46 -16.44
CA GLN A 6 -21.76 4.69 -15.30
C GLN A 6 -20.78 3.58 -14.87
N LEU A 7 -20.13 2.91 -15.82
CA LEU A 7 -19.16 1.84 -15.52
C LEU A 7 -17.89 2.39 -14.86
N ARG A 8 -17.43 3.57 -15.29
CA ARG A 8 -16.29 4.26 -14.66
C ARG A 8 -16.65 4.83 -13.30
N LYS A 9 -17.90 5.20 -13.09
CA LYS A 9 -18.38 5.69 -11.79
C LYS A 9 -18.42 4.55 -10.78
N GLU A 10 -18.95 3.39 -11.15
CA GLU A 10 -18.93 2.17 -10.32
C GLU A 10 -17.49 1.73 -10.00
N ALA A 11 -16.57 1.78 -10.97
CA ALA A 11 -15.16 1.50 -10.73
C ALA A 11 -14.43 2.54 -9.85
N HIS A 12 -15.01 3.74 -9.66
CA HIS A 12 -14.44 4.83 -8.85
C HIS A 12 -15.09 4.98 -7.48
N VAL A 13 -16.23 4.35 -7.25
CA VAL A 13 -16.92 4.36 -5.96
C VAL A 13 -16.37 3.21 -5.14
N MET A 14 -15.63 3.53 -4.09
CA MET A 14 -15.40 2.56 -3.04
C MET A 14 -16.72 2.30 -2.33
N GLU A 15 -17.31 1.15 -2.58
CA GLU A 15 -18.41 0.65 -1.76
C GLU A 15 -17.89 0.35 -0.34
N ASP A 16 -18.74 0.57 0.66
CA ASP A 16 -18.43 0.22 2.04
C ASP A 16 -18.00 -1.26 2.12
N GLY A 17 -16.89 -1.52 2.81
CA GLY A 17 -16.36 -2.88 2.98
C GLY A 17 -15.57 -3.44 1.79
N LEU A 18 -15.21 -2.65 0.77
CA LEU A 18 -14.38 -3.09 -0.35
C LEU A 18 -13.09 -3.80 0.10
N PHE A 19 -12.32 -3.19 1.00
CA PHE A 19 -11.07 -3.76 1.52
C PHE A 19 -11.31 -5.08 2.24
N GLU A 20 -12.35 -5.16 3.06
CA GLU A 20 -12.72 -6.40 3.76
C GLU A 20 -13.04 -7.52 2.77
N ASN A 21 -13.84 -7.25 1.74
CA ASN A 21 -14.18 -8.25 0.72
C ASN A 21 -12.95 -8.72 -0.07
N TRP A 22 -12.07 -7.80 -0.45
CA TRP A 22 -10.85 -8.12 -1.21
C TRP A 22 -9.83 -8.87 -0.37
N ILE A 23 -9.57 -8.41 0.85
CA ILE A 23 -8.59 -9.02 1.75
C ILE A 23 -9.08 -10.39 2.24
N ARG A 24 -10.38 -10.57 2.49
CA ARG A 24 -10.96 -11.89 2.75
C ARG A 24 -10.75 -12.85 1.58
N SER A 25 -10.99 -12.39 0.36
CA SER A 25 -10.73 -13.19 -0.84
C SER A 25 -9.25 -13.53 -0.99
N ALA A 26 -8.35 -12.57 -0.75
CA ALA A 26 -6.91 -12.79 -0.75
C ALA A 26 -6.49 -13.85 0.28
N ALA A 27 -7.04 -13.81 1.49
CA ALA A 27 -6.79 -14.81 2.53
C ALA A 27 -7.20 -16.23 2.10
N ALA A 28 -8.26 -16.36 1.30
CA ALA A 28 -8.74 -17.65 0.83
C ALA A 28 -7.86 -18.27 -0.27
N VAL A 29 -7.14 -17.45 -1.04
CA VAL A 29 -6.40 -17.92 -2.23
C VAL A 29 -4.87 -17.87 -2.09
N VAL A 30 -4.35 -17.10 -1.13
CA VAL A 30 -2.89 -17.01 -0.94
C VAL A 30 -2.35 -18.36 -0.45
N ARG A 31 -1.18 -18.76 -0.95
CA ARG A 31 -0.52 -19.99 -0.51
C ARG A 31 -0.23 -19.95 1.01
N PRO A 32 -0.09 -21.12 1.67
CA PRO A 32 0.38 -21.16 3.06
C PRO A 32 1.68 -20.38 3.24
N ARG A 33 1.76 -19.56 4.30
CA ARG A 33 2.88 -18.64 4.59
C ARG A 33 3.12 -17.56 3.52
N GLY A 34 2.19 -17.36 2.59
CA GLY A 34 2.18 -16.23 1.68
C GLY A 34 1.72 -14.95 2.37
N GLY A 35 1.67 -13.86 1.60
CA GLY A 35 1.25 -12.55 2.10
C GLY A 35 0.50 -11.76 1.03
N LEU A 36 0.03 -10.59 1.45
CA LEU A 36 -0.57 -9.59 0.57
C LEU A 36 0.22 -8.29 0.63
N ALA A 37 0.08 -7.47 -0.40
CA ALA A 37 0.49 -6.07 -0.38
C ALA A 37 -0.62 -5.21 -1.02
N VAL A 38 -0.90 -4.06 -0.41
CA VAL A 38 -1.91 -3.09 -0.85
C VAL A 38 -1.23 -1.74 -0.99
N ILE A 39 -1.45 -1.08 -2.13
CA ILE A 39 -1.13 0.33 -2.35
C ILE A 39 -2.42 1.14 -2.39
N ALA A 40 -2.52 2.17 -1.57
CA ALA A 40 -3.74 2.97 -1.43
C ALA A 40 -3.42 4.43 -1.11
N ARG A 41 -4.44 5.28 -1.05
CA ARG A 41 -4.31 6.65 -0.55
C ARG A 41 -4.30 6.66 0.99
N PRO A 42 -3.64 7.64 1.65
CA PRO A 42 -3.46 7.63 3.10
C PRO A 42 -4.76 7.58 3.92
N GLU A 43 -5.84 8.20 3.45
CA GLU A 43 -7.15 8.22 4.14
C GLU A 43 -7.78 6.82 4.26
N GLN A 44 -7.31 5.85 3.48
CA GLN A 44 -7.79 4.47 3.48
C GLN A 44 -7.03 3.58 4.49
N LEU A 45 -6.04 4.12 5.20
CA LEU A 45 -5.19 3.35 6.11
C LEU A 45 -5.99 2.59 7.16
N GLY A 46 -6.95 3.26 7.81
CA GLY A 46 -7.81 2.63 8.83
C GLY A 46 -8.54 1.41 8.27
N SER A 47 -9.25 1.56 7.15
CA SER A 47 -9.98 0.47 6.51
C SER A 47 -9.09 -0.71 6.09
N ILE A 48 -7.84 -0.45 5.69
CA ILE A 48 -6.88 -1.51 5.36
C ILE A 48 -6.45 -2.25 6.64
N LEU A 49 -6.09 -1.51 7.69
CA LEU A 49 -5.67 -2.10 8.97
C LEU A 49 -6.79 -2.93 9.61
N ASP A 50 -8.03 -2.44 9.54
CA ASP A 50 -9.20 -3.18 10.02
C ASP A 50 -9.41 -4.47 9.23
N ALA A 51 -9.34 -4.42 7.90
CA ALA A 51 -9.59 -5.57 7.03
C ALA A 51 -8.51 -6.67 7.13
N ILE A 52 -7.24 -6.31 7.38
CA ILE A 52 -6.18 -7.29 7.60
C ILE A 52 -6.21 -7.92 9.00
N SER A 53 -6.81 -7.21 9.97
CA SER A 53 -6.87 -7.65 11.37
C SER A 53 -7.48 -9.05 11.52
N GLY A 54 -6.88 -9.86 12.39
CA GLY A 54 -7.32 -11.25 12.63
C GLY A 54 -7.02 -12.26 11.52
N ARG A 55 -6.48 -11.83 10.36
CA ARG A 55 -6.16 -12.70 9.22
C ARG A 55 -4.70 -12.66 8.84
N PHE A 56 -4.18 -11.44 8.69
CA PHE A 56 -2.78 -11.19 8.38
C PHE A 56 -2.12 -10.45 9.55
N GLY A 57 -0.87 -10.80 9.83
CA GLY A 57 -0.07 -10.15 10.87
C GLY A 57 1.33 -9.82 10.35
N GLU A 58 2.21 -9.38 11.27
CA GLU A 58 3.55 -8.87 10.89
C GLU A 58 3.45 -7.80 9.80
N ALA A 59 2.46 -6.92 9.94
CA ALA A 59 2.20 -5.91 8.94
C ALA A 59 3.37 -4.91 8.87
N GLU A 60 3.77 -4.54 7.67
CA GLU A 60 4.73 -3.48 7.42
C GLU A 60 4.09 -2.42 6.55
N MET A 61 4.28 -1.16 6.92
CA MET A 61 3.74 -0.01 6.20
C MET A 61 4.87 0.97 5.87
N LEU A 62 4.86 1.53 4.67
CA LEU A 62 5.56 2.78 4.40
C LEU A 62 4.66 3.79 3.68
N ALA A 63 4.97 5.06 3.89
CA ALA A 63 4.38 6.16 3.15
C ALA A 63 5.22 6.48 1.91
N VAL A 64 4.54 6.88 0.84
CA VAL A 64 5.15 7.37 -0.41
C VAL A 64 4.86 8.86 -0.51
N HIS A 65 5.92 9.65 -0.49
CA HIS A 65 5.88 11.10 -0.55
C HIS A 65 6.40 11.57 -1.91
N PRO A 66 5.81 12.62 -2.50
CA PRO A 66 6.38 13.20 -3.70
C PRO A 66 7.73 13.87 -3.40
N ARG A 67 7.87 14.52 -2.24
CA ARG A 67 9.08 15.17 -1.73
C ARG A 67 9.12 15.13 -0.19
N PRO A 68 10.30 15.34 0.45
CA PRO A 68 10.44 15.25 1.92
C PRO A 68 9.56 16.21 2.74
N ASP A 69 9.22 17.37 2.18
CA ASP A 69 8.43 18.43 2.81
C ASP A 69 6.94 18.37 2.45
N ALA A 70 6.52 17.37 1.66
CA ALA A 70 5.15 17.21 1.22
C ALA A 70 4.45 16.05 1.93
N ALA A 71 3.12 16.14 2.02
CA ALA A 71 2.29 15.06 2.53
C ALA A 71 2.41 13.79 1.66
N ALA A 72 2.24 12.63 2.30
CA ALA A 72 2.21 11.35 1.59
C ALA A 72 1.03 11.33 0.59
N ILE A 73 1.28 10.81 -0.61
CA ILE A 73 0.23 10.65 -1.64
C ILE A 73 -0.25 9.20 -1.72
N ARG A 74 0.57 8.25 -1.29
CA ARG A 74 0.21 6.83 -1.19
C ARG A 74 0.79 6.22 0.07
N ILE A 75 0.21 5.10 0.46
CA ILE A 75 0.73 4.18 1.45
C ILE A 75 0.87 2.80 0.81
N VAL A 76 1.88 2.05 1.22
CA VAL A 76 2.01 0.64 0.90
C VAL A 76 1.99 -0.14 2.20
N VAL A 77 1.08 -1.10 2.31
CA VAL A 77 0.96 -2.00 3.46
C VAL A 77 1.14 -3.42 2.95
N ARG A 78 2.02 -4.21 3.57
CA ARG A 78 2.13 -5.65 3.35
C ARG A 78 1.96 -6.41 4.65
N ALA A 79 1.46 -7.64 4.58
CA ALA A 79 1.28 -8.49 5.76
C ALA A 79 1.27 -9.98 5.37
N ALA A 80 1.60 -10.86 6.31
CA ALA A 80 1.69 -12.30 6.10
C ALA A 80 0.48 -13.04 6.67
N LEU A 81 -0.03 -14.04 5.93
CA LEU A 81 -1.21 -14.82 6.35
C LEU A 81 -0.90 -15.62 7.62
N GLY A 82 -1.74 -15.46 8.65
CA GLY A 82 -1.65 -16.20 9.91
C GLY A 82 -0.49 -15.79 10.84
N ALA A 83 0.31 -14.80 10.45
CA ALA A 83 1.34 -14.24 11.32
C ALA A 83 0.72 -13.49 12.52
N ARG A 84 1.48 -13.34 13.61
CA ARG A 84 0.99 -12.75 14.89
C ARG A 84 1.83 -11.57 15.39
N GLY A 85 2.74 -11.07 14.56
CA GLY A 85 3.57 -9.91 14.90
C GLY A 85 2.84 -8.57 14.76
N LYS A 86 3.46 -7.53 15.30
CA LYS A 86 2.93 -6.16 15.35
C LYS A 86 3.13 -5.44 14.00
N LEU A 87 2.38 -4.36 13.81
CA LEU A 87 2.62 -3.40 12.72
C LEU A 87 3.99 -2.72 12.90
N ALA A 88 4.75 -2.60 11.82
CA ALA A 88 5.95 -1.79 11.74
C ALA A 88 5.79 -0.68 10.69
N ILE A 89 6.13 0.56 11.05
CA ILE A 89 6.26 1.67 10.11
C ILE A 89 7.71 1.69 9.62
N ARG A 90 7.89 1.56 8.30
CA ARG A 90 9.16 1.46 7.61
C ARG A 90 9.57 2.83 7.06
N PRO A 91 10.87 3.05 6.76
CA PRO A 91 11.31 4.30 6.16
C PRO A 91 10.53 4.64 4.88
N PRO A 92 10.04 5.89 4.73
CA PRO A 92 9.22 6.28 3.61
C PRO A 92 9.99 6.22 2.28
N LEU A 93 9.24 6.18 1.18
CA LEU A 93 9.80 6.37 -0.16
C LEU A 93 9.56 7.82 -0.60
N MET A 94 10.62 8.51 -0.98
CA MET A 94 10.54 9.80 -1.68
C MET A 94 10.55 9.51 -3.18
N LEU A 95 9.64 10.11 -3.95
CA LEU A 95 9.62 9.92 -5.41
C LEU A 95 10.64 10.81 -6.11
N HIS A 96 10.77 12.07 -5.67
CA HIS A 96 11.70 13.03 -6.25
C HIS A 96 12.82 13.38 -5.27
N ALA A 97 13.99 13.67 -5.84
CA ALA A 97 15.09 14.26 -5.10
C ALA A 97 14.65 15.56 -4.41
N ARG A 98 15.34 15.91 -3.31
CA ARG A 98 15.06 17.15 -2.55
C ARG A 98 15.16 18.41 -3.43
N SER A 99 16.06 18.42 -4.41
CA SER A 99 16.22 19.49 -5.39
C SER A 99 16.17 18.95 -6.81
N GLY A 100 15.63 19.74 -7.73
CA GLY A 100 15.49 19.37 -9.14
C GLY A 100 14.23 18.54 -9.44
N ASN A 101 14.17 18.01 -10.66
CA ASN A 101 13.02 17.28 -11.19
C ASN A 101 13.29 15.77 -11.36
N GLY A 102 14.47 15.31 -10.97
CA GLY A 102 14.84 13.89 -11.05
C GLY A 102 14.20 13.04 -9.95
N PRO A 103 14.18 11.71 -10.13
CA PRO A 103 13.76 10.79 -9.08
C PRO A 103 14.73 10.83 -7.89
N ASP A 104 14.26 10.41 -6.72
CA ASP A 104 15.14 10.03 -5.62
C ASP A 104 15.94 8.76 -6.00
N GLU A 105 17.19 8.64 -5.55
CA GLU A 105 18.06 7.50 -5.83
C GLU A 105 17.40 6.15 -5.47
N ARG A 106 16.76 6.06 -4.30
CA ARG A 106 16.07 4.84 -3.88
C ARG A 106 14.88 4.55 -4.78
N SER A 107 14.14 5.58 -5.21
CA SER A 107 13.03 5.41 -6.14
C SER A 107 13.51 4.90 -7.49
N GLU A 108 14.61 5.45 -8.00
CA GLU A 108 15.21 5.03 -9.27
C GLU A 108 15.70 3.58 -9.21
N MET A 109 16.36 3.17 -8.13
CA MET A 109 16.77 1.79 -7.93
C MET A 109 15.57 0.83 -7.90
N ILE A 110 14.49 1.17 -7.19
CA ILE A 110 13.29 0.33 -7.12
C ILE A 110 12.62 0.21 -8.49
N THR A 111 12.43 1.31 -9.20
CA THR A 111 11.80 1.31 -10.53
C THR A 111 12.61 0.50 -11.54
N ASN A 112 13.93 0.49 -11.42
CA ASN A 112 14.83 -0.29 -12.28
C ASN A 112 15.06 -1.72 -11.78
N GLY A 113 14.36 -2.17 -10.73
CA GLY A 113 14.49 -3.52 -10.19
C GLY A 113 15.84 -3.82 -9.51
N LEU A 114 16.60 -2.78 -9.16
CA LEU A 114 17.90 -2.87 -8.48
C LEU A 114 17.78 -2.88 -6.95
N ALA A 115 16.60 -2.55 -6.42
CA ALA A 115 16.29 -2.62 -4.99
C ALA A 115 14.84 -3.03 -4.77
N SER A 116 14.55 -3.63 -3.62
CA SER A 116 13.18 -3.90 -3.18
C SER A 116 12.61 -2.72 -2.39
N LEU A 117 11.28 -2.65 -2.33
CA LEU A 117 10.59 -1.57 -1.63
C LEU A 117 10.78 -1.65 -0.10
N PHE A 118 10.90 -2.84 0.47
CA PHE A 118 11.02 -3.04 1.93
C PHE A 118 12.43 -3.41 2.40
N GLY A 119 13.38 -3.60 1.47
CA GLY A 119 14.78 -3.91 1.74
C GLY A 119 15.07 -5.39 1.96
N ASP A 120 14.14 -6.26 1.57
CA ASP A 120 14.26 -7.72 1.52
C ASP A 120 14.63 -8.27 0.14
#